data_AF-A0A8J2N3I5-F1
#
_entry.id   AF-A0A8J2N3I5-F1
#
_cell.length_a   1.000
_cell.length_b   1.000
_cell.length_c   1.000
_cell.angle_alpha   90.00
_cell.angle_beta   90.00
_cell.angle_gamma   90.00
#
_symmetry.space_group_name_H-M   'P 1'
#
loop_
_entity.id
_entity.type
_entity.pdbx_description
1 polymer ?
#
loop_
_entity_poly.entity_id
_entity_poly.type
_entity_poly.pdbx_seq_one_letter_code
_entity_poly.pdbx_strand_id
1 'polypeptide(L)'
;MANALKHSTAETRQTARLLTTKYGIAFITGIADTQIDLTRDRPSWFPPGKSLQLPITLLETRHRIVHRHLPSLAELKRAATESLEWLWEWYWSQLDHAFKTGGEVVAPDEEEELGVQSREAVREKLQSILKAYVKERKSEIKNRKKDESRAAETALSTYNLRFAPSATTTPSSQTQRVLLQLLVEEKMMLPTDKKLGSTMSGAFIIWTPLLRALCNSVLQLTDLVQHVMRATNAPCSTARAMVNPEMDPVREGLHDWVLHVLTSKDWAVVRGAADKAIVEQVLSQCFSDPTFWNLKVAEKMLEGGHVPNERSWRAVLDAARADGQSGEKMDVDIDVEGIERALPVRENEGKEDAVKEKIKGPTKVLGMWKPRPIGWLPEGWEDDE
;
A
#
# COMPACT_ATOMS: atom_id res chain seq x y z
N MET A 1 -12.39 19.30 22.77
CA MET A 1 -12.59 19.02 24.21
C MET A 1 -11.42 19.49 25.08
N ALA A 2 -10.15 19.36 24.65
CA ALA A 2 -8.97 19.72 25.45
C ALA A 2 -8.70 21.24 25.64
N ASN A 3 -9.13 22.11 24.71
CA ASN A 3 -8.83 23.56 24.78
C ASN A 3 -9.69 24.36 25.77
N ALA A 4 -10.81 23.82 26.28
CA ALA A 4 -11.75 24.59 27.10
C ALA A 4 -11.36 24.67 28.60
N LEU A 5 -10.22 24.11 29.01
CA LEU A 5 -9.87 23.90 30.43
C LEU A 5 -8.76 24.81 30.98
N LYS A 6 -8.10 25.66 30.18
CA LYS A 6 -6.85 26.33 30.62
C LYS A 6 -6.95 27.78 31.09
N HIS A 7 -8.03 28.52 30.85
CA HIS A 7 -8.15 29.90 31.36
C HIS A 7 -9.56 30.17 31.88
N SER A 8 -9.72 30.48 33.18
CA SER A 8 -11.06 30.64 33.72
C SER A 8 -11.21 31.59 34.91
N THR A 9 -11.59 32.84 34.60
CA THR A 9 -12.39 33.72 35.47
C THR A 9 -13.85 33.21 35.54
N ALA A 10 -14.66 33.69 36.48
CA ALA A 10 -16.00 33.16 36.77
C ALA A 10 -16.95 33.17 35.55
N GLU A 11 -16.86 34.18 34.69
CA GLU A 11 -17.60 34.25 33.42
C GLU A 11 -17.09 33.24 32.40
N THR A 12 -15.77 33.02 32.32
CA THR A 12 -15.20 31.96 31.48
C THR A 12 -15.58 30.56 31.97
N ARG A 13 -15.87 30.36 33.27
CA ARG A 13 -16.38 29.06 33.77
C ARG A 13 -17.77 28.78 33.22
N GLN A 14 -18.62 29.79 33.15
CA GLN A 14 -20.00 29.62 32.70
C GLN A 14 -20.06 29.40 31.19
N THR A 15 -19.28 30.16 30.41
CA THR A 15 -19.14 29.94 28.97
C THR A 15 -18.44 28.62 28.64
N ALA A 16 -17.39 28.23 29.36
CA ALA A 16 -16.74 26.92 29.20
C ALA A 16 -17.68 25.75 29.54
N ARG A 17 -18.54 25.91 30.56
CA ARG A 17 -19.58 24.92 30.90
C ARG A 17 -20.61 24.80 29.79
N LEU A 18 -21.11 25.92 29.26
CA LEU A 18 -22.07 25.92 28.15
C LEU A 18 -21.49 25.28 26.89
N LEU A 19 -20.25 25.61 26.55
CA LEU A 19 -19.54 25.02 25.41
C LEU A 19 -19.33 23.51 25.61
N THR A 20 -18.82 23.09 26.77
CA THR A 20 -18.62 21.65 27.05
C THR A 20 -19.93 20.87 27.00
N THR A 21 -21.01 21.46 27.49
CA THR A 21 -22.36 20.86 27.42
C THR A 21 -22.81 20.74 25.97
N LYS A 22 -22.69 21.81 25.16
CA LYS A 22 -23.07 21.83 23.74
C LYS A 22 -22.30 20.79 22.92
N TYR A 23 -20.97 20.72 23.08
CA TYR A 23 -20.14 19.74 22.38
C TYR A 23 -20.40 18.31 22.85
N GLY A 24 -20.62 18.10 24.16
CA GLY A 24 -20.95 16.78 24.70
C GLY A 24 -22.28 16.25 24.18
N ILE A 25 -23.31 17.11 24.10
CA ILE A 25 -24.59 16.77 23.49
C ILE A 25 -24.39 16.39 22.02
N ALA A 26 -23.78 17.27 21.23
CA ALA A 26 -23.59 17.07 19.79
C ALA A 26 -22.81 15.79 19.47
N PHE A 27 -21.80 15.48 20.28
CA PHE A 27 -21.01 14.24 20.16
C PHE A 27 -21.86 12.99 20.45
N ILE A 28 -22.60 12.98 21.56
CA ILE A 28 -23.41 11.83 21.98
C ILE A 28 -24.55 11.58 20.98
N THR A 29 -25.24 12.63 20.53
CA THR A 29 -26.29 12.50 19.52
C THR A 29 -25.70 12.09 18.17
N GLY A 30 -24.57 12.68 17.76
CA GLY A 30 -23.92 12.35 16.49
C GLY A 30 -23.47 10.89 16.40
N ILE A 31 -22.84 10.35 17.45
CA ILE A 31 -22.45 8.92 17.48
C ILE A 31 -23.68 8.00 17.47
N ALA A 32 -24.69 8.33 18.26
CA ALA A 32 -25.88 7.50 18.31
C ALA A 32 -26.71 7.53 17.02
N ASP A 33 -26.76 8.66 16.33
CA ASP A 33 -27.49 8.79 15.06
C ASP A 33 -26.76 8.06 13.92
N THR A 34 -25.43 8.01 13.95
CA THR A 34 -24.62 7.26 12.97
C THR A 34 -24.62 5.75 13.20
N GLN A 35 -25.25 5.23 14.27
CA GLN A 35 -25.29 3.79 14.57
C GLN A 35 -25.81 2.95 13.40
N ILE A 36 -26.88 3.41 12.76
CA ILE A 36 -27.52 2.69 11.64
C ILE A 36 -26.56 2.65 10.44
N ASP A 37 -25.93 3.77 10.13
CA ASP A 37 -24.97 3.86 9.03
C ASP A 37 -23.70 3.05 9.32
N LEU A 38 -23.17 3.09 10.54
CA LEU A 38 -22.02 2.29 10.99
C LEU A 38 -22.32 0.77 10.97
N THR A 39 -23.57 0.38 11.22
CA THR A 39 -23.97 -1.04 11.14
C THR A 39 -24.12 -1.49 9.69
N ARG A 40 -24.73 -0.64 8.84
CA ARG A 40 -24.99 -0.93 7.42
C ARG A 40 -23.70 -0.93 6.61
N ASP A 41 -22.86 0.08 6.81
CA ASP A 41 -21.63 0.32 6.05
C ASP A 41 -20.41 -0.22 6.82
N ARG A 42 -20.59 -1.34 7.53
CA ARG A 42 -19.52 -2.02 8.26
C ARG A 42 -18.38 -2.35 7.30
N PRO A 43 -17.16 -1.84 7.53
CA PRO A 43 -16.04 -2.10 6.63
C PRO A 43 -15.68 -3.59 6.61
N SER A 44 -15.33 -4.11 5.42
CA SER A 44 -15.00 -5.53 5.21
C SER A 44 -13.74 -6.01 5.94
N TRP A 45 -12.87 -5.10 6.38
CA TRP A 45 -11.67 -5.41 7.17
C TRP A 45 -11.94 -5.54 8.67
N PHE A 46 -13.17 -5.25 9.11
CA PHE A 46 -13.54 -5.29 10.52
C PHE A 46 -13.73 -6.75 10.97
N PRO A 47 -13.15 -7.19 12.11
CA PRO A 47 -13.18 -8.60 12.51
C PRO A 47 -14.60 -9.17 12.58
N PRO A 48 -14.87 -10.37 12.03
CA PRO A 48 -16.18 -11.02 12.16
C PRO A 48 -16.53 -11.31 13.63
N GLY A 49 -17.81 -11.31 13.97
CA GLY A 49 -18.29 -11.65 15.33
C GLY A 49 -18.45 -10.49 16.32
N LYS A 50 -17.79 -9.34 16.12
CA LYS A 50 -18.10 -8.12 16.92
C LYS A 50 -19.37 -7.45 16.40
N SER A 51 -20.49 -7.54 17.11
CA SER A 51 -21.71 -6.78 16.77
C SER A 51 -21.56 -5.33 17.20
N LEU A 52 -21.95 -4.37 16.35
CA LEU A 52 -22.04 -2.96 16.74
C LEU A 52 -23.20 -2.79 17.74
N GLN A 53 -22.89 -2.87 19.03
CA GLN A 53 -23.80 -2.51 20.10
C GLN A 53 -23.21 -1.30 20.81
N LEU A 54 -23.93 -0.18 20.74
CA LEU A 54 -23.56 1.01 21.50
C LEU A 54 -23.75 0.74 23.00
N PRO A 55 -22.91 1.34 23.86
CA PRO A 55 -23.10 1.27 25.29
C PRO A 55 -24.50 1.73 25.69
N ILE A 56 -25.15 0.97 26.57
CA ILE A 56 -26.50 1.29 27.06
C ILE A 56 -26.54 2.69 27.69
N THR A 57 -25.45 3.09 28.35
CA THR A 57 -25.29 4.43 28.96
C THR A 57 -25.39 5.56 27.94
N LEU A 58 -24.89 5.36 26.72
CA LEU A 58 -25.01 6.35 25.63
C LEU A 58 -26.45 6.44 25.10
N LEU A 59 -27.11 5.29 24.91
CA LEU A 59 -28.51 5.25 24.46
C LEU A 59 -29.45 5.91 25.48
N GLU A 60 -29.24 5.65 26.77
CA GLU A 60 -30.00 6.29 27.85
C GLU A 60 -29.73 7.80 27.91
N THR A 61 -28.47 8.22 27.75
CA THR A 61 -28.10 9.64 27.75
C THR A 61 -28.74 10.37 26.56
N ARG A 62 -28.75 9.77 25.36
CA ARG A 62 -29.48 10.30 24.20
C ARG A 62 -30.98 10.41 24.48
N HIS A 63 -31.59 9.36 25.01
CA HIS A 63 -33.02 9.38 25.33
C HIS A 63 -33.36 10.52 26.32
N ARG A 64 -32.50 10.78 27.31
CA ARG A 64 -32.66 11.91 28.24
C ARG A 64 -32.53 13.26 27.56
N ILE A 65 -31.53 13.43 26.69
CA ILE A 65 -31.30 14.65 25.91
C ILE A 65 -32.50 14.97 25.01
N VAL A 66 -33.07 13.96 24.33
CA VAL A 66 -34.12 14.17 23.31
C VAL A 66 -35.54 14.20 23.91
N HIS A 67 -35.83 13.38 24.92
CA HIS A 67 -37.22 13.13 25.37
C HIS A 67 -37.49 13.48 26.83
N ARG A 68 -36.48 13.83 27.64
CA ARG A 68 -36.68 14.12 29.07
C ARG A 68 -36.09 15.48 29.45
N HIS A 69 -35.07 15.46 30.31
CA HIS A 69 -34.40 16.64 30.82
C HIS A 69 -32.93 16.53 30.49
N LEU A 70 -32.31 17.68 30.23
CA LEU A 70 -30.91 17.75 29.88
C LEU A 70 -30.05 17.17 31.03
N PRO A 71 -29.21 16.16 30.77
CA PRO A 71 -28.33 15.60 31.80
C PRO A 71 -27.36 16.65 32.34
N SER A 72 -26.92 16.45 33.57
CA SER A 72 -25.91 17.32 34.19
C SER A 72 -24.58 17.26 33.43
N LEU A 73 -23.77 18.31 33.56
CA LEU A 73 -22.44 18.35 32.95
C LEU A 73 -21.54 17.17 33.37
N ALA A 74 -21.68 16.70 34.62
CA ALA A 74 -20.92 15.55 35.11
C ALA A 74 -21.34 14.25 34.40
N GLU A 75 -22.65 14.04 34.21
CA GLU A 75 -23.19 12.89 33.47
C GLU A 75 -22.75 12.94 31.99
N LEU A 76 -22.81 14.10 31.34
CA LEU A 76 -22.36 14.28 29.96
C LEU A 76 -20.86 14.00 29.80
N LYS A 77 -20.04 14.47 30.75
CA LYS A 77 -18.60 14.18 30.74
C LYS A 77 -18.32 12.69 30.88
N ARG A 78 -18.99 12.02 31.82
CA ARG A 78 -18.82 10.57 32.02
C ARG A 78 -19.25 9.79 30.78
N ALA A 79 -20.43 10.09 30.24
CA ALA A 79 -20.94 9.46 29.02
C ALA A 79 -20.00 9.69 27.82
N ALA A 80 -19.46 10.91 27.66
CA ALA A 80 -18.51 11.21 26.59
C ALA A 80 -17.20 10.42 26.74
N THR A 81 -16.66 10.27 27.95
CA THR A 81 -15.47 9.47 28.21
C THR A 81 -15.70 7.99 27.90
N GLU A 82 -16.79 7.41 28.39
CA GLU A 82 -17.17 6.01 28.10
C GLU A 82 -17.36 5.78 26.59
N SER A 83 -17.92 6.76 25.89
CA SER A 83 -18.11 6.69 24.44
C SER A 83 -16.81 6.78 23.66
N LEU A 84 -15.83 7.56 24.15
CA LEU A 84 -14.50 7.64 23.56
C LEU A 84 -13.70 6.35 23.77
N GLU A 85 -13.80 5.76 24.97
CA GLU A 85 -13.18 4.46 25.28
C GLU A 85 -13.79 3.35 24.42
N TRP A 86 -15.12 3.32 24.31
CA TRP A 86 -15.80 2.40 23.39
C TRP A 86 -15.39 2.62 21.93
N LEU A 87 -15.27 3.88 21.47
CA LEU A 87 -14.83 4.17 20.09
C LEU A 87 -13.38 3.73 19.86
N TRP A 88 -12.53 3.87 20.87
CA TRP A 88 -11.15 3.37 20.83
C TRP A 88 -11.13 1.85 20.68
N GLU A 89 -11.85 1.12 21.52
CA GLU A 89 -11.92 -0.35 21.48
C GLU A 89 -12.58 -0.89 20.22
N TRP A 90 -13.66 -0.25 19.77
CA TRP A 90 -14.44 -0.70 18.63
C TRP A 90 -13.79 -0.31 17.30
N TYR A 91 -13.39 0.95 17.12
CA TYR A 91 -12.91 1.45 15.82
C TYR A 91 -11.39 1.63 15.76
N TRP A 92 -10.81 2.47 16.63
CA TRP A 92 -9.41 2.89 16.46
C TRP A 92 -8.39 1.78 16.73
N SER A 93 -8.62 0.91 17.71
CA SER A 93 -7.75 -0.26 17.96
C SER A 93 -7.72 -1.24 16.78
N GLN A 94 -8.77 -1.24 15.96
CA GLN A 94 -8.88 -2.09 14.77
C GLN A 94 -8.22 -1.45 13.55
N LEU A 95 -7.85 -0.17 13.60
CA LEU A 95 -7.17 0.50 12.48
C LEU A 95 -5.79 -0.08 12.22
N ASP A 96 -5.06 -0.54 13.24
CA ASP A 96 -3.78 -1.23 13.02
C ASP A 96 -3.96 -2.55 12.27
N HIS A 97 -5.08 -3.26 12.50
CA HIS A 97 -5.48 -4.40 11.67
C HIS A 97 -5.86 -3.93 10.27
N ALA A 98 -6.69 -2.89 10.14
CA ALA A 98 -7.08 -2.32 8.85
C ALA A 98 -5.89 -1.87 8.00
N PHE A 99 -4.83 -1.32 8.61
CA PHE A 99 -3.61 -0.93 7.89
C PHE A 99 -2.72 -2.12 7.53
N LYS A 100 -2.76 -3.21 8.30
CA LYS A 100 -2.11 -4.48 7.93
C LYS A 100 -2.85 -5.18 6.79
N THR A 101 -4.18 -5.21 6.84
CA THR A 101 -5.05 -5.80 5.81
C THR A 101 -5.21 -4.89 4.57
N GLY A 102 -5.02 -3.58 4.72
CA GLY A 102 -5.10 -2.61 3.62
C GLY A 102 -3.97 -2.71 2.60
N GLY A 103 -2.92 -3.47 2.91
CA GLY A 103 -1.83 -3.80 1.98
C GLY A 103 -2.05 -5.08 1.16
N GLU A 104 -3.05 -5.90 1.50
CA GLU A 104 -3.26 -7.19 0.84
C GLU A 104 -4.66 -7.71 1.22
N VAL A 105 -5.54 -7.89 0.22
CA VAL A 105 -6.79 -8.64 0.39
C VAL A 105 -6.41 -10.09 0.71
N VAL A 106 -6.27 -10.39 2.00
CA VAL A 106 -6.26 -11.74 2.54
C VAL A 106 -7.45 -11.81 3.47
N ALA A 107 -8.39 -12.70 3.14
CA ALA A 107 -9.49 -13.02 4.02
C ALA A 107 -8.93 -13.47 5.39
N PRO A 108 -9.52 -13.06 6.53
CA PRO A 108 -8.98 -13.38 7.86
C PRO A 108 -9.01 -14.87 8.22
N ASP A 109 -9.60 -15.72 7.38
CA ASP A 109 -9.83 -17.13 7.70
C ASP A 109 -8.62 -18.05 7.41
N GLU A 110 -7.52 -17.56 6.82
CA GLU A 110 -6.35 -18.41 6.49
C GLU A 110 -5.08 -18.15 7.33
N GLU A 111 -4.98 -17.03 8.07
CA GLU A 111 -3.78 -16.75 8.89
C GLU A 111 -3.77 -17.48 10.24
N GLU A 112 -4.93 -17.95 10.72
CA GLU A 112 -5.03 -18.63 12.04
C GLU A 112 -4.91 -20.16 11.97
N GLU A 113 -4.98 -20.79 10.78
CA GLU A 113 -5.07 -22.26 10.68
C GLU A 113 -3.72 -22.98 10.42
N LEU A 114 -2.66 -22.26 10.03
CA LEU A 114 -1.31 -22.83 9.90
C LEU A 114 -0.35 -22.19 10.91
N GLY A 115 -0.24 -22.83 12.08
CA GLY A 115 0.71 -22.43 13.13
C GLY A 115 2.12 -22.23 12.57
N VAL A 116 2.85 -21.25 13.10
CA VAL A 116 4.20 -20.79 12.67
C VAL A 116 5.09 -21.93 12.16
N GLN A 117 5.18 -23.03 12.91
CA GLN A 117 5.96 -24.24 12.57
C GLN A 117 5.70 -24.81 11.15
N SER A 118 4.47 -24.69 10.65
CA SER A 118 4.11 -25.13 9.30
C SER A 118 4.67 -24.20 8.21
N ARG A 119 4.76 -22.89 8.48
CA ARG A 119 5.34 -21.90 7.56
C ARG A 119 6.84 -22.10 7.38
N GLU A 120 7.59 -22.33 8.47
CA GLU A 120 9.03 -22.64 8.34
C GLU A 120 9.24 -23.97 7.59
N ALA A 121 8.41 -24.99 7.85
CA ALA A 121 8.51 -26.26 7.13
C ALA A 121 8.20 -26.10 5.62
N VAL A 122 7.23 -25.25 5.25
CA VAL A 122 6.96 -24.89 3.85
C VAL A 122 8.15 -24.15 3.24
N ARG A 123 8.72 -23.18 3.97
CA ARG A 123 9.90 -22.41 3.55
C ARG A 123 11.10 -23.30 3.28
N GLU A 124 11.44 -24.23 4.19
CA GLU A 124 12.56 -25.16 4.01
C GLU A 124 12.38 -26.07 2.79
N LYS A 125 11.16 -26.60 2.60
CA LYS A 125 10.83 -27.42 1.43
C LYS A 125 10.97 -26.63 0.13
N LEU A 126 10.44 -25.40 0.07
CA LEU A 126 10.58 -24.52 -1.09
C LEU A 126 12.05 -24.18 -1.36
N GLN A 127 12.81 -23.83 -0.33
CA GLN A 127 14.24 -23.53 -0.47
C GLN A 127 15.02 -24.74 -0.99
N SER A 128 14.68 -25.96 -0.57
CA SER A 128 15.25 -27.20 -1.11
C SER A 128 14.98 -27.37 -2.60
N ILE A 129 13.74 -27.14 -3.05
CA ILE A 129 13.36 -27.18 -4.47
C ILE A 129 14.17 -26.16 -5.28
N LEU A 130 14.24 -24.91 -4.81
CA LEU A 130 14.96 -23.84 -5.49
C LEU A 130 16.48 -24.11 -5.56
N LYS A 131 17.08 -24.63 -4.49
CA LYS A 131 18.50 -25.01 -4.47
C LYS A 131 18.78 -26.19 -5.42
N ALA A 132 17.90 -27.19 -5.44
CA ALA A 132 18.00 -28.31 -6.38
C ALA A 132 17.91 -27.84 -7.83
N TYR A 133 16.96 -26.95 -8.13
CA TYR A 133 16.83 -26.31 -9.44
C TYR A 133 18.11 -25.61 -9.88
N VAL A 134 18.68 -24.73 -9.03
CA VAL A 134 19.90 -23.99 -9.37
C VAL A 134 21.06 -24.93 -9.68
N LYS A 135 21.21 -26.03 -8.90
CA LYS A 135 22.25 -27.04 -9.12
C LYS A 135 22.06 -27.75 -10.46
N GLU A 136 20.84 -28.21 -10.75
CA GLU A 136 20.52 -28.90 -11.99
C GLU A 136 20.66 -27.98 -13.21
N ARG A 137 20.15 -26.75 -13.11
CA ARG A 137 20.23 -25.76 -14.17
C ARG A 137 21.67 -25.38 -14.51
N LYS A 138 22.53 -25.21 -13.51
CA LYS A 138 23.97 -24.99 -13.73
C LYS A 138 24.61 -26.16 -14.49
N SER A 139 24.18 -27.40 -14.22
CA SER A 139 24.66 -28.58 -14.93
C SER A 139 24.17 -28.64 -16.38
N GLU A 140 22.90 -28.25 -16.65
CA GLU A 140 22.35 -28.14 -18.00
C GLU A 140 23.12 -27.13 -18.85
N ILE A 141 23.38 -25.94 -18.29
CA ILE A 141 24.11 -24.87 -18.96
C ILE A 141 25.53 -25.33 -19.31
N LYS A 142 26.21 -26.03 -18.38
CA LYS A 142 27.56 -26.59 -18.63
C LYS A 142 27.55 -27.64 -19.74
N ASN A 143 26.50 -28.46 -19.80
CA ASN A 143 26.37 -29.56 -20.75
C ASN A 143 25.77 -29.13 -22.10
N ARG A 144 25.51 -27.83 -22.33
CA ARG A 144 24.99 -27.23 -23.57
C ARG A 144 23.76 -27.93 -24.17
N LYS A 145 22.93 -28.57 -23.34
CA LYS A 145 21.64 -29.13 -23.79
C LYS A 145 20.72 -27.95 -24.11
N LYS A 146 20.40 -27.77 -25.39
CA LYS A 146 19.90 -26.49 -25.94
C LYS A 146 18.38 -26.33 -25.88
N ASP A 147 17.62 -27.39 -25.61
CA ASP A 147 16.17 -27.34 -25.73
C ASP A 147 15.51 -27.53 -24.37
N GLU A 148 14.64 -26.59 -24.01
CA GLU A 148 13.64 -26.59 -22.92
C GLU A 148 14.15 -27.08 -21.55
N SER A 149 14.12 -26.19 -20.55
CA SER A 149 14.74 -26.47 -19.25
C SER A 149 14.00 -27.58 -18.50
N ARG A 150 14.43 -28.83 -18.69
CA ARG A 150 13.95 -30.00 -17.93
C ARG A 150 14.10 -29.77 -16.42
N ALA A 151 15.14 -29.06 -16.01
CA ALA A 151 15.29 -28.61 -14.62
C ALA A 151 14.11 -27.74 -14.14
N ALA A 152 13.61 -26.82 -14.97
CA ALA A 152 12.48 -25.96 -14.61
C ALA A 152 11.16 -26.76 -14.53
N GLU A 153 10.94 -27.67 -15.48
CA GLU A 153 9.78 -28.58 -15.46
C GLU A 153 9.82 -29.53 -14.25
N THR A 154 11.00 -30.07 -13.94
CA THR A 154 11.21 -30.96 -12.79
C THR A 154 10.98 -30.22 -11.47
N ALA A 155 11.46 -28.99 -11.36
CA ALA A 155 11.21 -28.14 -10.20
C ALA A 155 9.72 -27.79 -10.05
N LEU A 156 9.04 -27.41 -11.14
CA LEU A 156 7.59 -27.13 -11.13
C LEU A 156 6.78 -28.39 -10.75
N SER A 157 7.13 -29.54 -11.32
CA SER A 157 6.49 -30.82 -10.99
C SER A 157 6.67 -31.18 -9.52
N THR A 158 7.89 -31.02 -8.99
CA THR A 158 8.18 -31.24 -7.56
C THR A 158 7.40 -30.27 -6.68
N TYR A 159 7.29 -29.00 -7.09
CA TYR A 159 6.49 -28.01 -6.39
C TYR A 159 5.01 -28.41 -6.36
N ASN A 160 4.41 -28.74 -7.51
CA ASN A 160 3.02 -29.16 -7.60
C ASN A 160 2.76 -30.44 -6.79
N LEU A 161 3.63 -31.45 -6.87
CA LEU A 161 3.49 -32.68 -6.08
C LEU A 161 3.47 -32.43 -4.56
N ARG A 162 4.19 -31.40 -4.10
CA ARG A 162 4.32 -31.09 -2.67
C ARG A 162 3.23 -30.16 -2.14
N PHE A 163 2.71 -29.28 -2.98
CA PHE A 163 1.85 -28.16 -2.55
C PHE A 163 0.51 -28.06 -3.28
N ALA A 164 0.29 -28.87 -4.33
CA ALA A 164 -0.98 -28.98 -5.06
C ALA A 164 -1.51 -30.43 -4.92
N PRO A 165 -2.39 -30.71 -3.94
CA PRO A 165 -2.84 -32.07 -3.62
C PRO A 165 -3.68 -32.74 -4.73
N SER A 166 -4.17 -31.98 -5.71
CA SER A 166 -4.81 -32.46 -6.94
C SER A 166 -4.48 -31.54 -8.11
N ALA A 167 -4.48 -32.08 -9.34
CA ALA A 167 -4.20 -31.36 -10.59
C ALA A 167 -5.11 -30.14 -10.85
N THR A 168 -6.22 -30.03 -10.12
CA THR A 168 -7.20 -28.92 -10.21
C THR A 168 -7.13 -27.94 -9.03
N THR A 169 -6.32 -28.21 -8.01
CA THR A 169 -6.17 -27.33 -6.83
C THR A 169 -4.93 -26.46 -6.99
N THR A 170 -5.14 -25.15 -7.03
CA THR A 170 -4.04 -24.19 -6.94
C THR A 170 -3.39 -24.27 -5.56
N PRO A 171 -2.05 -24.15 -5.47
CA PRO A 171 -1.34 -24.07 -4.20
C PRO A 171 -1.88 -22.91 -3.35
N SER A 172 -1.92 -23.08 -2.03
CA SER A 172 -2.37 -22.03 -1.09
C SER A 172 -1.64 -20.71 -1.34
N SER A 173 -2.38 -19.59 -1.27
CA SER A 173 -1.85 -18.23 -1.39
C SER A 173 -0.71 -17.96 -0.41
N GLN A 174 -0.72 -18.59 0.77
CA GLN A 174 0.38 -18.49 1.73
C GLN A 174 1.67 -19.15 1.20
N THR A 175 1.58 -20.30 0.54
CA THR A 175 2.74 -20.98 -0.06
C THR A 175 3.31 -20.14 -1.20
N GLN A 176 2.44 -19.52 -2.01
CA GLN A 176 2.85 -18.59 -3.07
C GLN A 176 3.56 -17.35 -2.50
N ARG A 177 3.05 -16.78 -1.40
CA ARG A 177 3.70 -15.65 -0.71
C ARG A 177 5.08 -16.03 -0.17
N VAL A 178 5.22 -17.18 0.49
CA VAL A 178 6.53 -17.66 0.98
C VAL A 178 7.51 -17.89 -0.17
N LEU A 179 7.04 -18.39 -1.32
CA LEU A 179 7.85 -18.53 -2.53
C LEU A 179 8.35 -17.17 -3.04
N LEU A 180 7.48 -16.15 -3.11
CA LEU A 180 7.88 -14.79 -3.50
C LEU A 180 8.88 -14.16 -2.51
N GLN A 181 8.68 -14.36 -1.21
CA GLN A 181 9.63 -13.92 -0.17
C GLN A 181 11.01 -14.57 -0.36
N LEU A 182 11.06 -15.88 -0.60
CA LEU A 182 12.33 -16.59 -0.87
C LEU A 182 13.02 -16.07 -2.13
N LEU A 183 12.28 -15.83 -3.21
CA LEU A 183 12.85 -15.37 -4.48
C LEU A 183 13.39 -13.94 -4.37
N VAL A 184 12.59 -13.04 -3.78
CA VAL A 184 12.82 -11.58 -3.79
C VAL A 184 13.52 -11.09 -2.52
N GLU A 185 12.94 -11.34 -1.33
CA GLU A 185 13.46 -10.82 -0.06
C GLU A 185 14.74 -11.53 0.39
N GLU A 186 14.80 -12.86 0.23
CA GLU A 186 16.02 -13.64 0.47
C GLU A 186 17.01 -13.59 -0.72
N LYS A 187 16.70 -12.79 -1.75
CA LYS A 187 17.60 -12.47 -2.87
C LYS A 187 18.08 -13.69 -3.65
N MET A 188 17.33 -14.81 -3.64
CA MET A 188 17.75 -16.03 -4.35
C MET A 188 17.89 -15.81 -5.86
N MET A 189 17.09 -14.91 -6.43
CA MET A 189 17.15 -14.55 -7.86
C MET A 189 18.28 -13.56 -8.20
N LEU A 190 19.03 -13.08 -7.21
CA LEU A 190 20.15 -12.17 -7.40
C LEU A 190 21.50 -12.91 -7.32
N PRO A 191 22.53 -12.47 -8.07
CA PRO A 191 23.88 -12.95 -7.86
C PRO A 191 24.37 -12.63 -6.44
N THR A 192 25.01 -13.60 -5.79
CA THR A 192 25.52 -13.46 -4.40
C THR A 192 26.52 -12.31 -4.26
N ASP A 193 27.31 -12.03 -5.32
CA ASP A 193 28.32 -10.97 -5.36
C ASP A 193 27.90 -9.80 -6.28
N LYS A 194 26.61 -9.46 -6.35
CA LYS A 194 26.12 -8.35 -7.19
C LYS A 194 26.83 -7.05 -6.81
N LYS A 195 27.58 -6.50 -7.76
CA LYS A 195 28.20 -5.17 -7.67
C LYS A 195 27.38 -4.16 -8.45
N LEU A 196 27.48 -2.89 -8.08
CA LEU A 196 26.82 -1.81 -8.83
C LEU A 196 27.31 -1.82 -10.28
N GLY A 197 26.39 -1.75 -11.25
CA GLY A 197 26.68 -1.77 -12.68
C GLY A 197 27.08 -3.14 -13.27
N SER A 198 27.22 -4.20 -12.46
CA SER A 198 27.51 -5.54 -13.01
C SER A 198 26.27 -6.16 -13.64
N THR A 199 26.44 -6.86 -14.77
CA THR A 199 25.34 -7.41 -15.57
C THR A 199 24.54 -8.52 -14.86
N MET A 200 23.21 -8.53 -15.05
CA MET A 200 22.29 -9.56 -14.54
C MET A 200 22.08 -10.75 -15.50
N SER A 201 22.75 -10.78 -16.65
CA SER A 201 22.54 -11.76 -17.72
C SER A 201 22.64 -13.22 -17.26
N GLY A 202 23.63 -13.55 -16.42
CA GLY A 202 23.78 -14.89 -15.87
C GLY A 202 22.60 -15.31 -14.97
N ALA A 203 22.07 -14.39 -14.17
CA ALA A 203 20.90 -14.64 -13.33
C ALA A 203 19.65 -14.86 -14.19
N PHE A 204 19.47 -14.06 -15.26
CA PHE A 204 18.37 -14.23 -16.21
C PHE A 204 18.38 -15.60 -16.88
N ILE A 205 19.55 -16.09 -17.32
CA ILE A 205 19.68 -17.41 -17.96
C ILE A 205 19.31 -18.55 -16.99
N ILE A 206 19.67 -18.39 -15.71
CA ILE A 206 19.38 -19.40 -14.68
C ILE A 206 17.91 -19.36 -14.29
N TRP A 207 17.34 -18.19 -14.00
CA TRP A 207 16.04 -18.10 -13.32
C TRP A 207 14.84 -17.90 -14.25
N THR A 208 15.02 -17.28 -15.42
CA THR A 208 13.90 -16.99 -16.35
C THR A 208 13.07 -18.24 -16.69
N PRO A 209 13.66 -19.42 -16.99
CA PRO A 209 12.86 -20.60 -17.33
C PRO A 209 11.94 -21.05 -16.19
N LEU A 210 12.44 -21.08 -14.94
CA LEU A 210 11.62 -21.46 -13.79
C LEU A 210 10.56 -20.42 -13.48
N LEU A 211 10.89 -19.13 -13.49
CA LEU A 211 9.93 -18.08 -13.19
C LEU A 211 8.79 -18.06 -14.23
N ARG A 212 9.09 -18.30 -15.51
CA ARG A 212 8.06 -18.46 -16.55
C ARG A 212 7.16 -19.68 -16.29
N ALA A 213 7.76 -20.82 -15.93
CA ALA A 213 7.01 -22.03 -15.63
C ALA A 213 6.07 -21.81 -14.42
N LEU A 214 6.55 -21.13 -13.38
CA LEU A 214 5.75 -20.75 -12.22
C LEU A 214 4.65 -19.74 -12.57
N CYS A 215 4.93 -18.71 -13.38
CA CYS A 215 3.93 -17.71 -13.77
C CYS A 215 2.83 -18.28 -14.68
N ASN A 216 3.11 -19.36 -15.41
CA ASN A 216 2.11 -20.02 -16.25
C ASN A 216 1.18 -20.98 -15.47
N SER A 217 1.55 -21.37 -14.24
CA SER A 217 0.87 -22.46 -13.52
C SER A 217 0.45 -22.10 -12.10
N VAL A 218 1.18 -21.22 -11.43
CA VAL A 218 1.14 -21.05 -9.97
C VAL A 218 0.99 -19.58 -9.58
N LEU A 219 1.81 -18.70 -10.15
CA LEU A 219 1.88 -17.29 -9.79
C LEU A 219 1.24 -16.44 -10.87
N GLN A 220 0.65 -15.29 -10.50
CA GLN A 220 0.34 -14.27 -11.49
C GLN A 220 1.57 -13.40 -11.75
N LEU A 221 1.77 -13.03 -13.01
CA LEU A 221 2.90 -12.18 -13.40
C LEU A 221 2.87 -10.82 -12.71
N THR A 222 1.67 -10.25 -12.54
CA THR A 222 1.45 -8.99 -11.83
C THR A 222 1.91 -9.06 -10.39
N ASP A 223 1.66 -10.18 -9.70
CA ASP A 223 2.05 -10.36 -8.30
C ASP A 223 3.56 -10.40 -8.17
N LEU A 224 4.25 -11.11 -9.07
CA LEU A 224 5.71 -11.13 -9.11
C LEU A 224 6.28 -9.72 -9.32
N VAL A 225 5.79 -8.98 -10.32
CA VAL A 225 6.26 -7.62 -10.63
C VAL A 225 6.02 -6.68 -9.45
N GLN A 226 4.82 -6.72 -8.86
CA GLN A 226 4.50 -5.91 -7.68
C GLN A 226 5.41 -6.24 -6.49
N HIS A 227 5.67 -7.52 -6.21
CA HIS A 227 6.53 -7.92 -5.10
C HIS A 227 7.98 -7.43 -5.30
N VAL A 228 8.51 -7.55 -6.53
CA VAL A 228 9.85 -7.03 -6.86
C VAL A 228 9.88 -5.51 -6.74
N MET A 229 8.88 -4.79 -7.25
CA MET A 229 8.80 -3.33 -7.12
C MET A 229 8.71 -2.88 -5.66
N ARG A 230 7.91 -3.55 -4.83
CA ARG A 230 7.84 -3.28 -3.38
C ARG A 230 9.20 -3.47 -2.72
N ALA A 231 9.91 -4.54 -3.04
CA ALA A 231 11.24 -4.80 -2.49
C ALA A 231 12.28 -3.76 -2.95
N THR A 232 12.22 -3.30 -4.19
CA THR A 232 13.09 -2.22 -4.70
C THR A 232 12.87 -0.90 -3.97
N ASN A 233 11.62 -0.61 -3.59
CA ASN A 233 11.22 0.63 -2.93
C ASN A 233 11.16 0.55 -1.40
N ALA A 234 11.42 -0.63 -0.82
CA ALA A 234 11.33 -0.81 0.62
C ALA A 234 12.25 0.16 1.37
N PRO A 235 11.80 0.76 2.49
CA PRO A 235 12.66 1.59 3.32
C PRO A 235 13.83 0.74 3.82
N CYS A 236 15.05 1.25 3.69
CA CYS A 236 16.24 0.53 4.11
C CYS A 236 16.15 0.20 5.62
N SER A 237 16.04 -1.07 6.00
CA SER A 237 15.91 -1.48 7.41
C SER A 237 17.16 -1.23 8.24
N THR A 238 18.29 -0.90 7.63
CA THR A 238 19.48 -0.51 8.39
C THR A 238 19.41 0.98 8.72
N ALA A 239 19.51 1.31 10.02
CA ALA A 239 19.60 2.65 10.59
C ALA A 239 20.85 3.47 10.14
N ARG A 240 21.43 3.15 8.97
CA ARG A 240 22.40 3.97 8.25
C ARG A 240 21.66 4.72 7.14
N ALA A 241 20.98 5.78 7.54
CA ALA A 241 20.25 6.73 6.70
C ALA A 241 21.15 7.57 5.76
N MET A 242 22.17 6.98 5.14
CA MET A 242 23.14 7.71 4.31
C MET A 242 23.67 6.94 3.09
N VAL A 243 23.03 5.84 2.68
CA VAL A 243 23.32 5.27 1.35
C VAL A 243 22.28 5.82 0.39
N ASN A 244 22.71 6.70 -0.51
CA ASN A 244 21.89 7.19 -1.62
C ASN A 244 21.20 5.97 -2.28
N PRO A 245 19.86 5.90 -2.38
CA PRO A 245 19.13 4.71 -2.86
C PRO A 245 19.59 4.21 -4.23
N GLU A 246 20.22 5.08 -5.01
CA GLU A 246 20.83 4.83 -6.32
C GLU A 246 22.06 3.89 -6.25
N MET A 247 22.75 3.86 -5.11
CA MET A 247 24.01 3.15 -4.93
C MET A 247 23.84 1.75 -4.33
N ASP A 248 22.60 1.26 -4.18
CA ASP A 248 22.29 -0.07 -3.67
C ASP A 248 22.31 -1.12 -4.80
N PRO A 249 23.32 -2.02 -4.85
CA PRO A 249 23.43 -3.03 -5.91
C PRO A 249 22.26 -4.02 -5.94
N VAL A 250 21.59 -4.22 -4.80
CA VAL A 250 20.44 -5.13 -4.68
C VAL A 250 19.23 -4.51 -5.36
N ARG A 251 18.94 -3.22 -5.07
CA ARG A 251 17.84 -2.49 -5.72
C ARG A 251 18.06 -2.35 -7.21
N GLU A 252 19.29 -2.10 -7.64
CA GLU A 252 19.65 -2.10 -9.07
C GLU A 252 19.33 -3.46 -9.72
N GLY A 253 19.73 -4.57 -9.08
CA GLY A 253 19.43 -5.91 -9.59
C GLY A 253 17.93 -6.24 -9.65
N LEU A 254 17.14 -5.78 -8.68
CA LEU A 254 15.69 -5.94 -8.68
C LEU A 254 15.02 -5.06 -9.75
N HIS A 255 15.48 -3.82 -9.91
CA HIS A 255 15.09 -2.94 -11.01
C HIS A 255 15.34 -3.60 -12.38
N ASP A 256 16.54 -4.18 -12.58
CA ASP A 256 16.89 -4.87 -13.81
C ASP A 256 15.99 -6.10 -14.06
N TRP A 257 15.54 -6.77 -12.99
CA TRP A 257 14.55 -7.85 -13.09
C TRP A 257 13.17 -7.34 -13.53
N VAL A 258 12.69 -6.22 -12.99
CA VAL A 258 11.43 -5.60 -13.43
C VAL A 258 11.50 -5.29 -14.93
N LEU A 259 12.59 -4.63 -15.36
CA LEU A 259 12.78 -4.33 -16.78
C LEU A 259 12.88 -5.58 -17.65
N HIS A 260 13.62 -6.61 -17.23
CA HIS A 260 13.73 -7.87 -17.98
C HIS A 260 12.38 -8.55 -18.13
N VAL A 261 11.56 -8.60 -17.08
CA VAL A 261 10.21 -9.20 -17.12
C VAL A 261 9.29 -8.43 -18.06
N LEU A 262 9.34 -7.10 -18.06
CA LEU A 262 8.44 -6.26 -18.84
C LEU A 262 8.87 -6.06 -20.30
N THR A 263 10.18 -6.09 -20.59
CA THR A 263 10.70 -5.72 -21.93
C THR A 263 11.33 -6.88 -22.70
N SER A 264 11.82 -7.92 -22.04
CA SER A 264 12.50 -9.01 -22.73
C SER A 264 11.54 -9.85 -23.58
N LYS A 265 12.06 -10.34 -24.71
CA LYS A 265 11.36 -11.28 -25.61
C LYS A 265 11.09 -12.62 -24.93
N ASP A 266 11.91 -13.01 -23.96
CA ASP A 266 11.75 -14.27 -23.22
C ASP A 266 10.41 -14.33 -22.46
N TRP A 267 9.88 -13.16 -22.10
CA TRP A 267 8.66 -13.01 -21.31
C TRP A 267 7.42 -12.69 -22.15
N ALA A 268 7.57 -12.47 -23.46
CA ALA A 268 6.47 -12.10 -24.34
C ALA A 268 5.31 -13.12 -24.32
N VAL A 269 5.63 -14.41 -24.21
CA VAL A 269 4.62 -15.49 -24.13
C VAL A 269 3.82 -15.41 -22.83
N VAL A 270 4.47 -15.08 -21.71
CA VAL A 270 3.81 -15.00 -20.39
C VAL A 270 2.97 -13.73 -20.28
N ARG A 271 3.44 -12.60 -20.84
CA ARG A 271 2.67 -11.34 -20.90
C ARG A 271 1.45 -11.47 -21.79
N GLY A 272 1.59 -12.17 -22.92
CA GLY A 272 0.49 -12.52 -23.81
C GLY A 272 -0.37 -11.31 -24.20
N ALA A 273 -1.69 -11.47 -24.14
CA ALA A 273 -2.64 -10.39 -24.44
C ALA A 273 -2.70 -9.30 -23.35
N ALA A 274 -2.24 -9.59 -22.14
CA ALA A 274 -2.26 -8.67 -21.01
C ALA A 274 -1.06 -7.71 -20.97
N ASP A 275 -0.12 -7.81 -21.92
CA ASP A 275 1.12 -7.03 -21.96
C ASP A 275 0.88 -5.52 -21.77
N LYS A 276 -0.06 -4.95 -22.54
CA LYS A 276 -0.41 -3.53 -22.45
C LYS A 276 -1.00 -3.14 -21.09
N ALA A 277 -1.87 -3.98 -20.55
CA ALA A 277 -2.51 -3.73 -19.26
C ALA A 277 -1.51 -3.80 -18.10
N ILE A 278 -0.57 -4.75 -18.15
CA ILE A 278 0.50 -4.88 -17.16
C ILE A 278 1.42 -3.66 -17.22
N VAL A 279 1.81 -3.24 -18.42
CA VAL A 279 2.65 -2.04 -18.63
C VAL A 279 1.95 -0.78 -18.08
N GLU A 280 0.68 -0.59 -18.39
CA GLU A 280 -0.12 0.54 -17.90
C GLU A 280 -0.25 0.53 -16.37
N GLN A 281 -0.53 -0.64 -15.78
CA GLN A 281 -0.60 -0.81 -14.34
C GLN A 281 0.73 -0.48 -13.65
N VAL A 282 1.86 -0.94 -14.21
CA VAL A 282 3.20 -0.66 -13.67
C VAL A 282 3.50 0.83 -13.75
N LEU A 283 3.22 1.49 -14.88
CA LEU A 283 3.42 2.94 -15.01
C LEU A 283 2.55 3.73 -14.04
N SER A 284 1.27 3.39 -13.94
CA SER A 284 0.35 3.99 -12.97
C SER A 284 0.90 3.86 -11.54
N GLN A 285 1.45 2.69 -11.18
CA GLN A 285 2.06 2.48 -9.87
C GLN A 285 3.33 3.32 -9.67
N CYS A 286 4.19 3.41 -10.69
CA CYS A 286 5.40 4.21 -10.63
C CYS A 286 5.12 5.70 -10.41
N PHE A 287 4.06 6.23 -11.03
CA PHE A 287 3.68 7.64 -10.89
C PHE A 287 2.82 7.92 -9.66
N SER A 288 2.14 6.92 -9.11
CA SER A 288 1.39 7.07 -7.84
C SER A 288 2.31 7.19 -6.62
N ASP A 289 3.51 6.60 -6.69
CA ASP A 289 4.54 6.67 -5.66
C ASP A 289 5.90 6.96 -6.32
N PRO A 290 6.19 8.23 -6.64
CA PRO A 290 7.37 8.61 -7.41
C PRO A 290 8.64 8.50 -6.56
N THR A 291 9.23 7.31 -6.56
CA THR A 291 10.58 7.05 -6.01
C THR A 291 11.63 7.09 -7.11
N PHE A 292 12.92 7.22 -6.74
CA PHE A 292 14.03 7.14 -7.69
C PHE A 292 13.93 5.91 -8.62
N TRP A 293 13.73 4.72 -8.04
CA TRP A 293 13.68 3.48 -8.81
C TRP A 293 12.41 3.35 -9.65
N ASN A 294 11.27 3.84 -9.16
CA ASN A 294 10.02 3.84 -9.93
C ASN A 294 10.10 4.75 -11.17
N LEU A 295 10.65 5.96 -10.99
CA LEU A 295 10.87 6.88 -12.10
C LEU A 295 11.89 6.33 -13.11
N LYS A 296 12.93 5.63 -12.64
CA LYS A 296 13.93 4.98 -13.50
C LYS A 296 13.33 3.81 -14.30
N VAL A 297 12.46 3.00 -13.70
CA VAL A 297 11.70 1.96 -14.43
C VAL A 297 10.83 2.61 -15.50
N ALA A 298 10.06 3.64 -15.14
CA ALA A 298 9.16 4.33 -16.07
C ALA A 298 9.91 4.93 -17.26
N GLU A 299 11.04 5.61 -17.01
CA GLU A 299 11.90 6.16 -18.06
C GLU A 299 12.37 5.07 -19.03
N LYS A 300 12.93 3.97 -18.51
CA LYS A 300 13.45 2.87 -19.35
C LYS A 300 12.35 2.17 -20.14
N MET A 301 11.14 2.07 -19.59
CA MET A 301 9.99 1.55 -20.33
C MET A 301 9.56 2.49 -21.47
N LEU A 302 9.59 3.80 -21.24
CA LEU A 302 9.23 4.81 -22.25
C LEU A 302 10.31 4.98 -23.33
N GLU A 303 11.59 4.77 -23.03
CA GLU A 303 12.66 4.74 -24.04
C GLU A 303 12.45 3.61 -25.07
N GLY A 304 11.84 2.49 -24.66
CA GLY A 304 11.62 1.32 -25.50
C GLY A 304 10.49 1.45 -26.54
N GLY A 305 9.68 2.53 -26.49
CA GLY A 305 8.64 2.82 -27.49
C GLY A 305 7.49 1.80 -27.59
N HIS A 306 7.34 0.90 -26.62
CA HIS A 306 6.34 -0.17 -26.63
C HIS A 306 5.11 0.12 -25.74
N VAL A 307 4.97 1.37 -25.29
CA VAL A 307 3.98 1.78 -24.29
C VAL A 307 2.79 2.47 -24.98
N PRO A 308 1.52 2.08 -24.68
CA PRO A 308 0.36 2.81 -25.17
C PRO A 308 0.32 4.23 -24.58
N ASN A 309 -0.07 5.23 -25.37
CA ASN A 309 -0.13 6.63 -24.95
C ASN A 309 1.21 7.18 -24.43
N GLU A 310 2.32 6.73 -25.00
CA GLU A 310 3.69 7.11 -24.64
C GLU A 310 3.90 8.64 -24.45
N ARG A 311 3.27 9.47 -25.28
CA ARG A 311 3.37 10.93 -25.18
C ARG A 311 2.76 11.48 -23.87
N SER A 312 1.61 10.96 -23.44
CA SER A 312 1.01 11.41 -22.18
C SER A 312 1.82 10.91 -21.00
N TRP A 313 2.32 9.67 -21.04
CA TRP A 313 3.20 9.15 -19.99
C TRP A 313 4.52 9.90 -19.87
N ARG A 314 5.09 10.35 -20.99
CA ARG A 314 6.27 11.24 -20.96
C ARG A 314 5.97 12.58 -20.29
N ALA A 315 4.84 13.21 -20.63
CA ALA A 315 4.43 14.45 -19.97
C ALA A 315 4.26 14.28 -18.45
N VAL A 316 3.71 13.13 -18.01
CA VAL A 316 3.60 12.79 -16.58
C VAL A 316 4.98 12.56 -15.94
N LEU A 317 5.92 11.91 -16.64
CA LEU A 317 7.29 11.72 -16.16
C LEU A 317 8.03 13.05 -16.00
N ASP A 318 7.90 13.95 -16.97
CA ASP A 318 8.52 15.28 -16.91
C ASP A 318 7.95 16.10 -15.75
N ALA A 319 6.63 16.05 -15.54
CA ALA A 319 5.98 16.69 -14.40
C ALA A 319 6.44 16.11 -13.05
N ALA A 320 6.53 14.78 -12.93
CA ALA A 320 6.98 14.11 -11.71
C ALA A 320 8.45 14.43 -11.36
N ARG A 321 9.29 14.74 -12.36
CA ARG A 321 10.68 15.18 -12.15
C ARG A 321 10.78 16.64 -11.72
N ALA A 322 9.97 17.52 -12.31
CA ALA A 322 9.95 18.94 -11.98
C ALA A 322 9.59 19.17 -10.50
N ASP A 323 8.64 18.40 -9.97
CA ASP A 323 8.19 18.48 -8.56
C ASP A 323 9.26 17.96 -7.57
N GLY A 324 10.17 17.09 -8.03
CA GLY A 324 11.31 16.59 -7.23
C GLY A 324 12.54 17.51 -7.23
N GLN A 325 12.62 18.48 -8.15
CA GLN A 325 13.75 19.41 -8.30
C GLN A 325 13.49 20.80 -7.67
N SER A 326 12.28 21.11 -7.23
CA SER A 326 11.93 22.40 -6.63
C SER A 326 12.51 22.64 -5.22
N GLY A 327 13.51 21.86 -4.80
CA GLY A 327 14.28 22.03 -3.57
C GLY A 327 15.65 22.71 -3.75
N GLU A 328 16.12 22.90 -4.99
CA GLU A 328 17.36 23.64 -5.27
C GLU A 328 17.03 25.01 -5.88
N LYS A 329 17.25 26.06 -5.06
CA LYS A 329 17.38 27.49 -5.41
C LYS A 329 16.87 27.88 -6.80
N MET A 330 15.60 28.27 -6.86
CA MET A 330 15.12 29.15 -7.93
C MET A 330 15.02 30.56 -7.35
N ASP A 331 16.09 31.35 -7.52
CA ASP A 331 15.97 32.81 -7.54
C ASP A 331 15.12 33.13 -8.77
N VAL A 332 13.87 33.51 -8.53
CA VAL A 332 12.99 34.04 -9.56
C VAL A 332 12.71 35.48 -9.21
N ASP A 333 13.36 36.39 -9.95
CA ASP A 333 12.90 37.77 -10.06
C ASP A 333 11.49 37.74 -10.63
N ILE A 334 10.52 38.12 -9.81
CA ILE A 334 9.12 38.23 -10.19
C ILE A 334 8.91 39.63 -10.78
N ASP A 335 8.72 39.69 -12.10
CA ASP A 335 8.09 40.84 -12.74
C ASP A 335 6.59 40.55 -12.86
N VAL A 336 5.81 41.26 -12.05
CA VAL A 336 4.35 41.11 -11.93
C VAL A 336 3.69 42.02 -12.96
N GLU A 337 3.13 41.48 -14.03
CA GLU A 337 2.02 42.13 -14.74
C GLU A 337 1.27 41.13 -15.65
N GLY A 338 0.00 40.86 -15.35
CA GLY A 338 -0.89 40.13 -16.28
C GLY A 338 -1.94 39.22 -15.64
N ILE A 339 -2.81 39.80 -14.81
CA ILE A 339 -3.99 39.14 -14.24
C ILE A 339 -4.99 38.72 -15.35
N GLU A 340 -5.36 37.44 -15.29
CA GLU A 340 -6.66 36.80 -15.55
C GLU A 340 -7.63 37.38 -16.61
N ARG A 341 -8.01 36.51 -17.56
CA ARG A 341 -9.37 36.46 -18.10
C ARG A 341 -9.89 35.03 -18.06
N ALA A 342 -10.76 34.75 -17.08
CA ALA A 342 -11.56 33.53 -17.02
C ALA A 342 -12.64 33.54 -18.11
N LEU A 343 -12.87 32.38 -18.74
CA LEU A 343 -14.03 32.09 -19.58
C LEU A 343 -14.90 31.03 -18.88
N PRO A 344 -16.24 31.12 -18.97
CA PRO A 344 -17.14 30.30 -18.17
C PRO A 344 -17.35 28.90 -18.74
N VAL A 345 -17.55 27.95 -17.83
CA VAL A 345 -17.86 26.53 -18.03
C VAL A 345 -19.27 26.37 -18.62
N ARG A 346 -19.39 25.56 -19.68
CA ARG A 346 -20.67 25.03 -20.18
C ARG A 346 -21.06 23.80 -19.38
N GLU A 347 -22.26 23.83 -18.81
CA GLU A 347 -22.98 22.66 -18.31
C GLU A 347 -23.26 21.68 -19.44
N ASN A 348 -23.06 20.38 -19.17
CA ASN A 348 -23.67 19.34 -19.97
C ASN A 348 -24.11 18.21 -19.04
N GLU A 349 -25.42 18.06 -18.94
CA GLU A 349 -26.11 16.94 -18.30
C GLU A 349 -25.88 15.66 -19.11
N GLY A 350 -25.49 14.59 -18.44
CA GLY A 350 -25.33 13.27 -19.05
C GLY A 350 -25.26 12.18 -17.99
N LYS A 351 -26.34 11.41 -17.87
CA LYS A 351 -26.51 10.23 -17.02
C LYS A 351 -25.40 9.21 -17.24
N GLU A 352 -24.74 8.77 -16.17
CA GLU A 352 -24.08 7.46 -16.10
C GLU A 352 -24.35 6.79 -14.75
N ASP A 353 -24.64 5.49 -14.82
CA ASP A 353 -25.00 4.61 -13.72
C ASP A 353 -23.86 4.51 -12.69
N ALA A 354 -24.13 4.98 -11.48
CA ALA A 354 -23.21 4.87 -10.35
C ALA A 354 -23.10 3.42 -9.89
N VAL A 355 -22.09 2.71 -10.40
CA VAL A 355 -21.52 1.54 -9.72
C VAL A 355 -20.98 2.04 -8.39
N LYS A 356 -21.58 1.59 -7.29
CA LYS A 356 -21.15 1.91 -5.92
C LYS A 356 -19.68 1.51 -5.74
N GLU A 357 -18.78 2.49 -5.80
CA GLU A 357 -17.39 2.29 -5.42
C GLU A 357 -17.36 1.79 -3.98
N LYS A 358 -16.78 0.59 -3.79
CA LYS A 358 -16.52 0.06 -2.46
C LYS A 358 -15.57 1.02 -1.76
N ILE A 359 -16.03 1.55 -0.63
CA ILE A 359 -15.31 2.50 0.22
C ILE A 359 -13.88 1.97 0.44
N LYS A 360 -12.90 2.63 -0.17
CA LYS A 360 -11.47 2.34 0.04
C LYS A 360 -11.17 2.54 1.53
N GLY A 361 -10.53 1.54 2.13
CA GLY A 361 -10.15 1.58 3.54
C GLY A 361 -9.22 2.76 3.85
N PRO A 362 -9.19 3.21 5.12
CA PRO A 362 -8.33 4.31 5.53
C PRO A 362 -6.86 4.01 5.19
N THR A 363 -6.17 4.98 4.61
CA THR A 363 -4.76 4.89 4.24
C THR A 363 -3.92 5.66 5.25
N LYS A 364 -2.92 5.02 5.87
CA LYS A 364 -2.07 5.67 6.87
C LYS A 364 -1.06 6.57 6.17
N VAL A 365 -1.36 7.87 6.07
CA VAL A 365 -0.39 8.86 5.59
C VAL A 365 0.56 9.20 6.73
N LEU A 366 1.65 8.44 6.84
CA LEU A 366 2.78 8.80 7.72
C LEU A 366 3.57 9.93 7.05
N GLY A 367 3.35 11.18 7.48
CA GLY A 367 4.24 12.27 7.08
C GLY A 367 3.69 13.69 7.09
N MET A 368 2.37 13.90 7.15
CA MET A 368 1.81 15.26 6.94
C MET A 368 1.63 16.09 8.23
N TRP A 369 1.79 15.50 9.42
CA TRP A 369 1.64 16.22 10.68
C TRP A 369 2.96 16.22 11.46
N LYS A 370 3.74 17.30 11.31
CA LYS A 370 4.78 17.63 12.29
C LYS A 370 4.05 18.02 13.59
N PRO A 371 4.31 17.37 14.74
CA PRO A 371 3.70 17.77 15.99
C PRO A 371 4.18 19.18 16.33
N ARG A 372 3.32 20.18 16.16
CA ARG A 372 3.58 21.56 16.57
C ARG A 372 3.00 21.77 17.97
N PRO A 373 3.71 22.47 18.87
CA PRO A 373 3.18 22.81 20.18
C PRO A 373 1.92 23.68 20.04
N ILE A 374 0.96 23.46 20.94
CA ILE A 374 -0.27 24.25 21.02
C ILE A 374 0.10 25.72 21.28
N GLY A 375 -0.33 26.63 20.39
CA GLY A 375 -0.06 28.07 20.47
C GLY A 375 0.79 28.65 19.34
N TRP A 376 1.16 27.85 18.32
CA TRP A 376 1.93 28.34 17.19
C TRP A 376 1.05 29.16 16.23
N LEU A 377 1.32 30.46 16.08
CA LEU A 377 0.80 31.29 14.98
C LEU A 377 1.76 31.24 13.78
N PRO A 378 1.24 31.22 12.54
CA PRO A 378 2.06 31.39 11.34
C PRO A 378 2.73 32.77 11.32
N GLU A 379 3.99 32.83 10.87
CA GLU A 379 4.66 34.10 10.52
C GLU A 379 3.81 34.83 9.47
N GLY A 380 3.42 36.07 9.77
CA GLY A 380 2.53 36.89 8.95
C GLY A 380 1.12 37.14 9.52
N TRP A 381 0.84 36.69 10.75
CA TRP A 381 -0.36 37.04 11.52
C TRP A 381 0.00 37.89 12.76
N GLU A 382 0.90 38.86 12.59
CA GLU A 382 1.03 39.94 13.57
C GLU A 382 -0.08 40.96 13.25
N ASP A 383 -0.87 41.30 14.28
CA ASP A 383 -1.99 42.20 14.18
C ASP A 383 -1.55 43.55 13.57
N ASP A 384 -2.23 43.97 12.49
CA ASP A 384 -2.20 45.36 12.04
C ASP A 384 -2.93 46.23 13.10
N GLU A 385 -2.18 46.79 14.06
CA GLU A 385 -2.61 47.95 14.86
C GLU A 385 -2.19 49.28 14.20
#